data_AF-A0A561UQV1-F1
#
_entry.id   AF-A0A561UQV1-F1
#
_cell.length_a   1.000
_cell.length_b   1.000
_cell.length_c   1.000
_cell.angle_alpha   90.00
_cell.angle_beta   90.00
_cell.angle_gamma   90.00
#
_symmetry.space_group_name_H-M   'P 1'
#
loop_
_entity.id
_entity.type
_entity.pdbx_description
1 polymer ?
#
loop_
_entity_poly.entity_id
_entity_poly.type
_entity_poly.pdbx_seq_one_letter_code
_entity_poly.pdbx_strand_id
1 'polypeptide(L)' 'MLVHGLADDNVAVAHTLRFSAALLAAGRPHTGLPLSGAGHLVGQEWMASNPLLLERDCLRKSLGL' A
#
# COMPACT_ATOMS: atom_id res chain seq x y z
N MET A 1 -7.13 1.15 0.15
CA MET A 1 -5.72 1.24 0.64
C MET A 1 -4.80 0.93 -0.53
N LEU A 2 -3.66 1.60 -0.63
CA LEU A 2 -2.61 1.37 -1.62
C LEU A 2 -1.35 0.91 -0.87
N VAL A 3 -0.79 -0.25 -1.20
CA VAL A 3 0.43 -0.80 -0.59
C VAL A 3 1.47 -0.99 -1.68
N HIS A 4 2.70 -0.54 -1.48
CA HIS A 4 3.76 -0.69 -2.49
C HIS A 4 5.15 -0.77 -1.87
N GLY A 5 6.00 -1.67 -2.36
CA GLY A 5 7.41 -1.77 -1.99
C GLY A 5 8.25 -0.68 -2.64
N LEU A 6 8.97 0.12 -1.84
CA LEU A 6 9.78 1.23 -2.38
C LEU A 6 11.01 0.76 -3.18
N ALA A 7 11.41 -0.51 -3.02
CA ALA A 7 12.50 -1.13 -3.74
C ALA A 7 12.00 -2.14 -4.79
N ASP A 8 10.72 -2.09 -5.18
CA ASP A 8 10.17 -2.95 -6.24
C ASP A 8 10.80 -2.61 -7.60
N ASP A 9 11.52 -3.59 -8.15
CA ASP A 9 12.23 -3.54 -9.43
C ASP A 9 11.41 -4.09 -10.60
N ASN A 10 10.26 -4.73 -10.32
CA ASN A 10 9.35 -5.29 -11.30
C ASN A 10 8.20 -4.33 -11.61
N VAL A 11 7.60 -3.73 -10.57
CA VAL A 11 6.53 -2.73 -10.67
C VAL A 11 6.97 -1.43 -10.02
N ALA A 12 7.35 -0.45 -10.85
CA ALA A 12 7.87 0.82 -10.37
C ALA A 12 6.89 1.56 -9.44
N VAL A 13 7.40 2.04 -8.29
CA VAL A 13 6.62 2.79 -7.28
C VAL A 13 5.92 4.04 -7.85
N ALA A 14 6.45 4.59 -8.95
CA ALA A 14 5.86 5.72 -9.66
C ALA A 14 4.40 5.47 -10.08
N HIS A 15 4.00 4.23 -10.36
CA HIS A 15 2.61 3.90 -10.69
C HIS A 15 1.67 4.18 -9.52
N THR A 16 2.01 3.71 -8.33
CA THR A 16 1.21 3.94 -7.11
C THR A 16 1.18 5.41 -6.72
N LEU A 17 2.31 6.12 -6.84
CA LEU A 17 2.37 7.56 -6.56
C LEU A 17 1.50 8.37 -7.53
N ARG A 18 1.54 8.05 -8.83
CA ARG A 18 0.69 8.71 -9.83
C ARG A 18 -0.79 8.47 -9.57
N PHE A 19 -1.16 7.25 -9.18
CA PHE A 19 -2.55 6.95 -8.84
C PHE A 19 -3.00 7.66 -7.56
N SER A 20 -2.16 7.68 -6.53
CA SER A 20 -2.41 8.43 -5.29
C SER A 20 -2.60 9.92 -5.54
N ALA A 21 -1.75 10.54 -6.38
CA ALA A 21 -1.90 11.93 -6.78
C ALA A 21 -3.22 12.19 -7.51
N ALA A 22 -3.63 11.29 -8.42
CA ALA A 22 -4.90 11.41 -9.13
C ALA A 22 -6.12 11.30 -8.18
N LEU A 23 -6.10 10.38 -7.23
CA LEU A 23 -7.14 10.26 -6.22
C LEU A 23 -7.23 11.51 -5.34
N LEU A 24 -6.06 12.04 -4.91
CA LEU A 24 -5.99 13.27 -4.12
C LEU A 24 -6.57 14.46 -4.90
N ALA A 25 -6.18 14.65 -6.16
CA ALA A 25 -6.70 15.70 -7.03
C ALA A 25 -8.22 15.58 -7.26
N ALA A 26 -8.76 14.35 -7.27
CA ALA A 26 -10.19 14.09 -7.38
C ALA A 26 -10.96 14.19 -6.05
N GLY A 27 -10.31 14.58 -4.95
CA GLY A 27 -10.94 14.65 -3.62
C GLY A 27 -11.35 13.27 -3.08
N ARG A 28 -10.74 12.18 -3.56
CA ARG A 28 -11.05 10.81 -3.15
C ARG A 28 -10.11 10.36 -2.04
N PRO A 29 -10.58 10.28 -0.78
CA PRO A 29 -9.75 9.88 0.34
C PRO A 29 -9.28 8.43 0.15
N HIS A 30 -8.01 8.18 0.45
CA HIS A 30 -7.41 6.86 0.39
C HIS A 30 -6.23 6.79 1.37
N THR A 31 -5.93 5.58 1.82
CA THR A 31 -4.74 5.30 2.66
C THR A 31 -3.61 4.79 1.77
N GLY A 32 -2.41 5.34 1.91
CA GLY A 32 -1.18 4.83 1.31
C GLY A 32 -0.25 4.21 2.36
N LEU A 33 0.30 3.04 2.06
CA LEU A 33 1.26 2.30 2.89
C LEU A 33 2.51 1.99 2.05
N PRO A 34 3.49 2.91 2.01
CA PRO A 34 4.78 2.64 1.39
C PRO A 34 5.62 1.71 2.27
N LEU A 35 6.18 0.65 1.69
CA LEU A 35 7.01 -0.32 2.40
C LEU A 35 8.50 -0.07 2.07
N SER A 36 9.19 0.61 2.98
CA SER A 36 10.63 0.89 2.83
C SER A 36 11.45 -0.41 2.78
N GLY A 37 12.33 -0.52 1.78
CA GLY A 37 13.23 -1.68 1.61
C GLY A 37 12.55 -2.96 1.08
N ALA A 38 11.22 -2.95 0.88
CA ALA A 38 10.52 -4.08 0.27
C ALA A 38 10.59 -4.00 -1.26
N GLY A 39 10.92 -5.13 -1.90
CA GLY A 39 10.82 -5.33 -3.34
C GLY A 39 9.41 -5.75 -3.78
N HIS A 40 9.31 -6.41 -4.94
CA HIS A 40 8.04 -6.96 -5.42
C HIS A 40 7.46 -8.03 -4.50
N LEU A 41 8.32 -8.95 -4.08
CA LEU A 41 8.00 -9.98 -3.10
C LEU A 41 8.47 -9.52 -1.72
N VAL A 42 7.57 -9.57 -0.74
CA VAL A 42 7.91 -9.29 0.66
C VAL A 42 8.51 -10.56 1.26
N GLY A 43 9.84 -10.70 1.18
CA GLY A 43 10.55 -11.93 1.57
C GLY A 43 10.83 -12.07 3.08
N GLN A 44 10.69 -11.00 3.85
CA GLN A 44 10.95 -11.00 5.29
C GLN A 44 9.63 -10.98 6.06
N GLU A 45 9.40 -11.98 6.91
CA GLU A 45 8.14 -12.16 7.65
C GLU A 45 7.76 -10.90 8.46
N TRP A 46 8.73 -10.29 9.15
CA TRP A 46 8.48 -9.08 9.96
C TRP A 46 8.05 -7.87 9.11
N MET A 47 8.45 -7.81 7.84
CA MET A 47 8.02 -6.76 6.92
C MET A 47 6.58 -7.00 6.42
N ALA A 48 6.08 -8.23 6.51
CA ALA A 48 4.72 -8.61 6.12
C ALA A 48 3.71 -8.54 7.29
N SER A 49 4.14 -8.84 8.54
CA SER A 49 3.23 -8.92 9.70
C SER A 49 2.52 -7.60 10.04
N ASN A 50 3.23 -6.47 10.00
CA ASN A 50 2.64 -5.17 10.29
C ASN A 50 1.63 -4.70 9.23
N PRO A 51 1.91 -4.82 7.91
CA PRO A 51 0.92 -4.58 6.88
C PRO A 51 -0.39 -5.34 7.10
N LEU A 52 -0.35 -6.64 7.40
CA LEU A 52 -1.55 -7.49 7.55
C LEU A 52 -2.57 -6.94 8.56
N LEU A 53 -2.11 -6.33 9.66
CA LEU A 53 -2.99 -5.70 10.65
C LEU A 53 -3.72 -4.48 10.04
N LEU A 54 -2.99 -3.65 9.30
CA LEU A 54 -3.57 -2.49 8.62
C LEU A 54 -4.50 -2.91 7.48
N GLU A 55 -4.18 -3.98 6.74
CA GLU A 55 -5.06 -4.49 5.68
C GLU A 55 -6.36 -5.02 6.26
N ARG A 56 -6.27 -5.82 7.34
CA ARG A 56 -7.45 -6.30 8.07
C ARG A 56 -8.33 -5.14 8.50
N ASP A 57 -7.76 -4.10 9.11
CA ASP A 57 -8.53 -2.95 9.60
C ASP A 57 -9.15 -2.14 8.45
N CYS A 58 -8.42 -2.00 7.34
CA CYS A 58 -8.96 -1.41 6.11
C CYS A 58 -10.16 -2.21 5.57
N LEU A 59 -10.05 -3.53 5.51
CA LEU A 59 -11.11 -4.41 5.02
C LEU A 59 -12.34 -4.34 5.94
N ARG A 60 -12.15 -4.46 7.26
CA ARG A 60 -13.22 -4.33 8.24
C ARG A 60 -13.98 -3.02 8.08
N LYS A 61 -13.27 -1.89 8.03
CA LYS A 61 -13.86 -0.58 7.80
C LYS A 61 -14.61 -0.48 6.46
N SER A 62 -14.04 -1.03 5.39
CA SER A 62 -14.62 -0.92 4.04
C SER A 62 -15.85 -1.83 3.84
N LEU A 63 -15.92 -2.93 4.60
CA LEU A 63 -17.00 -3.91 4.54
C LEU A 63 -18.06 -3.70 5.64
N GLY A 64 -17.85 -2.77 6.57
CA GLY A 64 -18.76 -2.50 7.68
C GLY A 64 -18.75 -3.56 8.78
N LEU A 65 -17.58 -4.19 9.02
CA LEU A 65 -17.34 -5.23 10.03
C LEU A 65 -16.54 -4.73 11.24
#